data_AF-A0A7C2S170-F1
#
_entry.id   AF-A0A7C2S170-F1
#
_cell.length_a   1.000
_cell.length_b   1.000
_cell.length_c   1.000
_cell.angle_alpha   90.00
_cell.angle_beta   90.00
_cell.angle_gamma   90.00
#
_symmetry.space_group_name_H-M   'P 1'
#
loop_
_entity.id
_entity.type
_entity.pdbx_description
1 polymer ?
#
loop_
_entity_poly.entity_id
_entity_poly.type
_entity_poly.pdbx_seq_one_letter_code
_entity_poly.pdbx_strand_id
1 'polypeptide(L)' 'MEETGKKKRALILVDHGSVVQEANDMLVEITNMVRQNSRCQFDIVHYAHMELAEPTISQALDSCV' A
#
# COMPACT_ATOMS: atom_id res chain seq x y z
N MET A 1 21.74 -27.09 -5.05
CA MET A 1 21.57 -25.85 -4.27
C MET A 1 20.63 -24.98 -5.08
N GLU A 2 19.32 -25.10 -4.85
CA GLU A 2 18.35 -24.21 -5.48
C GLU A 2 18.25 -22.95 -4.62
N GLU A 3 18.78 -21.85 -5.14
CA GLU A 3 18.50 -20.53 -4.60
C GLU A 3 17.06 -20.18 -5.03
N THR A 4 16.08 -20.62 -4.24
CA THR A 4 14.69 -20.25 -4.45
C THR A 4 14.56 -18.77 -4.15
N GLY A 5 14.68 -17.93 -5.18
CA GLY A 5 14.47 -16.48 -5.08
C GLY A 5 13.12 -16.22 -4.43
N LYS A 6 13.13 -15.60 -3.24
CA LYS A 6 11.90 -15.24 -2.52
C LYS A 6 11.05 -14.36 -3.43
N LYS A 7 9.87 -14.82 -3.81
CA LYS A 7 8.91 -13.99 -4.56
C LYS A 7 8.56 -12.77 -3.71
N LYS A 8 8.88 -11.58 -4.22
CA LYS A 8 8.48 -10.32 -3.58
C LYS A 8 6.97 -10.24 -3.54
N ARG A 9 6.40 -9.90 -2.37
CA ARG A 9 4.96 -9.71 -2.21
C ARG A 9 4.67 -8.27 -1.84
N ALA A 10 3.69 -7.68 -2.51
CA ALA A 10 3.17 -6.36 -2.21
C ALA A 10 1.80 -6.44 -1.52
N LEU A 11 1.51 -5.50 -0.64
CA LEU A 11 0.20 -5.24 -0.05
C LEU A 11 -0.20 -3.81 -0.39
N ILE A 12 -1.38 -3.64 -1.00
CA ILE A 12 -1.97 -2.33 -1.29
C ILE A 12 -3.25 -2.21 -0.48
N LEU A 13 -3.32 -1.20 0.39
CA LEU A 13 -4.53 -0.84 1.11
C LEU A 13 -5.35 0.12 0.24
N VAL A 14 -6.63 -0.16 0.05
CA VAL A 14 -7.49 0.59 -0.87
C VAL A 14 -8.74 1.07 -0.16
N ASP A 15 -9.07 2.35 -0.34
CA ASP A 15 -10.38 2.92 -0.03
C ASP A 15 -10.92 3.74 -1.22
N HIS A 16 -12.03 4.45 -1.03
CA HIS A 16 -12.61 5.29 -2.08
C HIS A 16 -11.84 6.61 -2.32
N GLY A 17 -10.98 7.01 -1.37
CA GLY A 17 -10.54 8.39 -1.20
C GLY A 17 -11.63 9.27 -0.60
N SER A 18 -11.25 10.47 -0.20
CA SER A 18 -12.16 11.46 0.38
C SER A 18 -11.81 12.86 -0.11
N VAL A 19 -12.83 13.74 -0.14
CA VAL A 19 -12.62 15.18 -0.31
C VAL A 19 -12.10 15.86 0.96
N VAL A 20 -12.17 15.17 2.10
CA VAL A 20 -11.65 15.61 3.41
C VAL A 20 -10.24 15.08 3.57
N GLN A 21 -9.26 15.97 3.73
CA GLN A 21 -7.84 15.61 3.76
C GLN A 21 -7.50 14.68 4.92
N GLU A 22 -8.07 14.91 6.09
CA GLU A 22 -7.81 14.13 7.29
C GLU A 22 -8.22 12.65 7.14
N ALA A 23 -9.23 12.38 6.31
CA ALA A 23 -9.63 11.01 5.99
C ALA A 23 -8.60 10.32 5.08
N ASN A 24 -8.04 11.04 4.11
CA ASN A 24 -6.95 10.51 3.27
C ASN A 24 -5.69 10.27 4.12
N ASP A 25 -5.36 11.19 5.02
CA ASP A 25 -4.21 11.07 5.93
C ASP A 25 -4.33 9.82 6.83
N MET A 26 -5.53 9.47 7.27
CA MET A 26 -5.77 8.25 8.04
C MET A 26 -5.35 6.98 7.30
N LEU A 27 -5.62 6.88 5.99
CA LEU A 27 -5.17 5.74 5.20
C LEU A 27 -3.64 5.68 5.13
N VAL A 28 -2.98 6.84 5.02
CA VAL A 28 -1.51 6.94 5.03
C VAL A 28 -0.94 6.45 6.37
N GLU A 29 -1.53 6.89 7.49
CA GLU A 29 -1.13 6.46 8.83
C GLU A 29 -1.28 4.95 9.02
N ILE A 30 -2.42 4.38 8.65
CA ILE A 30 -2.67 2.93 8.74
C ILE A 30 -1.65 2.15 7.89
N THR A 31 -1.37 2.63 6.69
CA THR A 31 -0.39 2.00 5.79
C THR A 31 1.01 2.02 6.40
N ASN A 32 1.39 3.13 7.02
CA ASN A 32 2.65 3.24 7.76
C ASN A 32 2.70 2.30 8.98
N MET A 33 1.60 2.18 9.72
CA MET A 33 1.50 1.23 10.84
C MET A 33 1.66 -0.22 10.38
N VAL A 34 1.01 -0.60 9.28
CA VAL A 34 1.15 -1.93 8.69
C VAL A 34 2.58 -2.19 8.24
N ARG A 35 3.21 -1.22 7.57
CA ARG A 35 4.61 -1.30 7.12
C ARG A 35 5.59 -1.48 8.29
N GLN A 36 5.35 -0.81 9.41
CA GLN A 36 6.21 -0.84 10.60
C GLN A 36 5.92 -2.03 11.53
N ASN A 37 4.81 -2.75 11.32
CA ASN A 37 4.45 -3.90 12.13
C ASN A 37 5.45 -5.04 11.91
N SER A 38 6.04 -5.55 13.00
CA SER A 38 7.02 -6.65 12.95
C SER A 38 6.46 -7.97 12.39
N ARG A 39 5.13 -8.12 12.33
CA ARG A 39 4.45 -9.26 11.70
C ARG A 39 4.14 -9.05 10.22
N CYS A 40 4.43 -7.88 9.66
CA CYS A 40 4.26 -7.65 8.23
C CYS A 40 5.28 -8.48 7.46
N GLN A 41 4.78 -9.32 6.55
CA GLN A 41 5.59 -10.23 5.74
C GLN A 41 5.63 -9.81 4.26
N PHE A 42 5.14 -8.61 3.95
CA PHE A 42 5.15 -8.02 2.61
C PHE A 42 6.40 -7.17 2.47
N ASP A 43 7.05 -7.28 1.30
CA ASP A 43 8.25 -6.52 0.99
C ASP A 43 7.91 -5.08 0.56
N ILE A 44 6.68 -4.87 0.07
CA ILE A 44 6.15 -3.57 -0.37
C ILE A 44 4.78 -3.37 0.28
N VAL A 45 4.56 -2.19 0.88
CA VAL A 45 3.26 -1.79 1.45
C VAL A 45 2.94 -0.39 0.95
N HIS A 46 1.86 -0.27 0.19
CA HIS A 46 1.37 0.99 -0.37
C HIS A 46 -0.12 1.20 -0.03
N TYR A 47 -0.59 2.41 -0.29
CA TYR A 47 -2.01 2.75 -0.27
C TYR A 47 -2.44 3.20 -1.66
N ALA A 48 -3.74 3.14 -1.92
CA ALA A 48 -4.37 3.70 -3.09
C ALA A 48 -5.82 4.11 -2.80
N HIS A 49 -6.35 4.99 -3.65
CA HIS A 49 -7.73 5.43 -3.63
C HIS A 49 -8.40 5.06 -4.96
N MET A 50 -9.71 4.82 -4.91
CA MET A 50 -10.48 4.43 -6.10
C MET A 50 -10.91 5.62 -6.96
N GLU A 51 -11.31 6.74 -6.35
CA GLU A 51 -12.06 7.78 -7.07
C GLU A 51 -11.66 9.21 -6.68
N LEU A 52 -11.51 9.49 -5.39
CA LEU A 52 -11.53 10.87 -4.88
C LEU A 52 -10.16 11.46 -4.54
N ALA A 53 -9.10 10.65 -4.55
CA ALA A 53 -7.76 11.07 -4.19
C ALA A 53 -6.70 10.28 -4.97
N GLU A 54 -5.45 10.73 -4.89
CA GLU A 54 -4.28 10.01 -5.41
C GLU A 54 -3.42 9.51 -4.25
N PRO A 55 -2.70 8.40 -4.42
CA PRO A 55 -2.49 7.64 -5.65
C PRO A 55 -3.67 6.70 -5.99
N THR A 56 -3.94 6.51 -7.28
CA THR A 56 -4.89 5.52 -7.80
C THR A 56 -4.34 4.10 -7.67
N ILE A 57 -5.22 3.10 -7.78
CA ILE A 57 -4.79 1.68 -7.78
C ILE A 57 -3.72 1.41 -8.85
N SER A 58 -3.86 2.00 -10.05
CA SER A 58 -2.87 1.81 -11.13
C SER A 58 -1.51 2.38 -10.74
N GLN A 59 -1.46 3.60 -10.20
CA GLN A 59 -0.21 4.24 -9.76
C GLN A 59 0.46 3.44 -8.62
N ALA A 60 -0.33 2.86 -7.71
CA ALA A 60 0.19 2.02 -6.65
C ALA A 60 0.73 0.68 -7.17
N LEU A 61 0.09 0.09 -8.18
CA LEU A 61 0.57 -1.12 -8.86
C LEU A 61 1.89 -0.88 -9.59
N ASP A 62 2.00 0.24 -10.32
CA ASP A 62 3.23 0.64 -11.02
C ASP A 62 4.41 0.84 -10.06
N SER A 63 4.12 1.19 -8.80
CA SER A 63 5.13 1.33 -7.74
C SER A 63 5.59 -0.01 -7.14
N CYS A 64 4.92 -1.12 -7.48
CA CYS A 64 5.18 -2.45 -6.91
C CYS A 64 6.01 -3.38 -7.82
N VAL A 65 6.29 -3.00 -9.07
CA VAL A 65 6.90 -3.86 -10.10
C VAL A 65 8.27 -3.40 -10.57
#